data_AF-A0A2T6NEB3-F1
#
_entry.id   AF-A0A2T6NEB3-F1
#
_cell.length_a   1.000
_cell.length_b   1.000
_cell.length_c   1.000
_cell.angle_alpha   90.00
_cell.angle_beta   90.00
_cell.angle_gamma   90.00
#
_symmetry.space_group_name_H-M   'P 1'
#
loop_
_entity.id
_entity.type
_entity.pdbx_description
1 polymer ?
#
loop_
_entity_poly.entity_id
_entity_poly.type
_entity_poly.pdbx_seq_one_letter_code
_entity_poly.pdbx_strand_id
1 'polypeptide(L)'
;MRLHQAAFSAITLSIILSACGGGSAVTESDQVANIPDQETAVSSGNETIVIPPPKNGAASIDEPTTTTTPPVTSTPVTSTPVRPAPTTNTREPAEVFGAASLTTAAVSGDNVVLSWSQANDVPQGGYNIFIDGENSKDLSNTAGTTATVQGLDLSVQHCFTVQARYTQATPVQFFTSNSRCTDAQQSDNQAPVITGNPTNSVNAGESYSFTPSATDSDNDNLTFSVTNLPAWAQFNNQTGTLSGSPTADDVGDYNNIVITVSDGTDEDSLNAFAVTVNSDTTAPATGSISLRWVAPTTRTDGSALNLSEIQGFCVYVGTTRDNLQMVADINEGDRTTYVLDNLDLGDYYVAVSVYDQQNNMSSYSNIVMKTAVN
;
A
#
# COMPACT_ATOMS: atom_id res chain seq x y z
N MET A 1 -21.02 -40.45 -24.71
CA MET A 1 -20.86 -41.32 -23.52
C MET A 1 -20.22 -42.63 -23.95
N ARG A 2 -18.90 -42.79 -23.78
CA ARG A 2 -18.26 -44.11 -23.76
C ARG A 2 -17.95 -44.39 -22.29
N LEU A 3 -18.68 -45.33 -21.69
CA LEU A 3 -18.36 -45.87 -20.38
C LEU A 3 -16.98 -46.56 -20.48
N HIS A 4 -15.98 -46.04 -19.79
CA HIS A 4 -14.77 -46.80 -19.49
C HIS A 4 -15.14 -47.83 -18.43
N GLN A 5 -15.37 -49.05 -18.88
CA GLN A 5 -15.54 -50.21 -18.02
C GLN A 5 -14.18 -50.46 -17.36
N ALA A 6 -14.06 -50.19 -16.05
CA ALA A 6 -12.87 -50.53 -15.29
C ALA A 6 -12.64 -52.04 -15.40
N ALA A 7 -11.59 -52.43 -16.11
CA ALA A 7 -11.19 -53.83 -16.24
C ALA A 7 -10.64 -54.28 -14.88
N PHE A 8 -11.46 -54.98 -14.11
CA PHE A 8 -11.02 -55.64 -12.88
C PHE A 8 -10.10 -56.81 -13.24
N SER A 9 -8.79 -56.58 -13.20
CA SER A 9 -7.80 -57.66 -13.25
C SER A 9 -7.78 -58.39 -11.91
N ALA A 10 -8.49 -59.52 -11.84
CA ALA A 10 -8.46 -60.42 -10.70
C ALA A 10 -7.13 -61.20 -10.70
N ILE A 11 -6.22 -60.86 -9.80
CA ILE A 11 -4.98 -61.61 -9.57
C ILE A 11 -5.15 -62.38 -8.27
N THR A 12 -5.01 -63.70 -8.35
CA THR A 12 -5.03 -64.59 -7.18
C THR A 12 -3.68 -64.50 -6.46
N LEU A 13 -3.69 -64.01 -5.22
CA LEU A 13 -2.52 -64.09 -4.32
C LEU A 13 -2.55 -65.43 -3.57
N SER A 14 -1.50 -66.23 -3.69
CA SER A 14 -1.33 -67.48 -2.93
C SER A 14 -0.41 -67.25 -1.75
N ILE A 15 -0.86 -67.58 -0.53
CA ILE A 15 -0.11 -67.44 0.72
C ILE A 15 0.32 -68.83 1.20
N ILE A 16 1.54 -68.97 1.72
CA ILE A 16 2.05 -70.23 2.30
C ILE A 16 2.58 -69.93 3.72
N LEU A 17 2.04 -70.56 4.78
CA LEU A 17 2.44 -70.32 6.18
C LEU A 17 3.82 -70.90 6.52
N SER A 18 4.82 -70.07 6.82
CA SER A 18 6.12 -70.53 7.34
C SER A 18 6.18 -70.46 8.88
N ALA A 19 6.93 -71.35 9.53
CA ALA A 19 7.31 -71.17 10.93
C ALA A 19 8.51 -70.22 11.05
N CYS A 20 8.60 -69.53 12.19
CA CYS A 20 9.52 -68.45 12.53
C CYS A 20 11.01 -68.77 12.26
N GLY A 21 11.69 -67.84 11.57
CA GLY A 21 13.14 -67.70 11.55
C GLY A 21 13.49 -66.24 11.84
N GLY A 22 13.82 -65.95 13.10
CA GLY A 22 14.29 -64.62 13.53
C GLY A 22 15.63 -64.26 12.91
N GLY A 23 15.81 -62.97 12.59
CA GLY A 23 17.06 -62.44 12.04
C GLY A 23 17.04 -60.93 11.89
N SER A 24 17.38 -60.27 13.00
CA SER A 24 17.76 -58.88 13.25
C SER A 24 17.85 -57.88 12.09
N ALA A 25 17.26 -56.71 12.35
CA ALA A 25 17.70 -55.43 11.80
C ALA A 25 19.20 -55.21 12.03
N VAL A 26 19.91 -54.78 11.00
CA VAL A 26 21.25 -54.21 11.10
C VAL A 26 21.21 -52.84 10.43
N THR A 27 21.44 -51.81 11.25
CA THR A 27 21.73 -50.43 10.88
C THR A 27 23.18 -50.28 10.43
N GLU A 28 23.42 -49.55 9.33
CA GLU A 28 24.65 -48.78 9.02
C GLU A 28 24.29 -47.86 7.84
N SER A 29 24.09 -46.56 8.07
CA SER A 29 25.08 -45.48 7.93
C SER A 29 25.87 -45.51 6.62
N ASP A 30 25.54 -44.62 5.68
CA ASP A 30 26.52 -43.62 5.24
C ASP A 30 25.90 -42.44 4.47
N GLN A 31 26.49 -41.29 4.75
CA GLN A 31 26.24 -39.94 4.25
C GLN A 31 26.67 -39.80 2.77
N VAL A 32 25.90 -39.08 1.93
CA VAL A 32 26.43 -38.06 0.99
C VAL A 32 25.36 -37.00 0.63
N ALA A 33 25.67 -35.76 1.04
CA ALA A 33 25.45 -34.41 0.48
C ALA A 33 24.20 -33.97 -0.34
N ASN A 34 23.79 -32.74 0.02
CA ASN A 34 22.90 -31.76 -0.62
C ASN A 34 23.16 -31.45 -2.12
N ILE A 35 22.08 -31.45 -2.93
CA ILE A 35 21.37 -30.31 -3.61
C ILE A 35 22.17 -29.39 -4.58
N PRO A 36 21.59 -28.87 -5.71
CA PRO A 36 21.79 -29.38 -7.07
C PRO A 36 22.41 -28.26 -7.95
N ASP A 37 22.11 -28.26 -9.26
CA ASP A 37 21.74 -27.09 -10.07
C ASP A 37 22.56 -26.75 -11.34
N GLN A 38 21.75 -26.46 -12.37
CA GLN A 38 21.97 -25.63 -13.56
C GLN A 38 22.59 -26.23 -14.85
N GLU A 39 21.64 -26.65 -15.67
CA GLU A 39 21.45 -26.40 -17.10
C GLU A 39 22.30 -25.28 -17.73
N THR A 40 22.88 -25.60 -18.89
CA THR A 40 23.70 -24.76 -19.74
C THR A 40 22.86 -24.02 -20.78
N ALA A 41 22.91 -22.68 -20.76
CA ALA A 41 22.49 -21.83 -21.88
C ALA A 41 23.70 -21.12 -22.50
N VAL A 42 23.76 -21.18 -23.83
CA VAL A 42 24.80 -20.61 -24.69
C VAL A 42 24.59 -19.11 -24.85
N SER A 43 25.65 -18.32 -24.68
CA SER A 43 25.70 -16.90 -25.04
C SER A 43 26.96 -16.56 -25.84
N SER A 44 26.73 -15.72 -26.84
CA SER A 44 27.61 -15.19 -27.88
C SER A 44 28.67 -14.19 -27.39
N GLY A 45 29.76 -14.07 -28.17
CA GLY A 45 30.33 -12.76 -28.54
C GLY A 45 31.58 -12.31 -27.79
N ASN A 46 32.72 -12.39 -28.49
CA ASN A 46 33.99 -11.74 -28.15
C ASN A 46 33.95 -10.26 -28.55
N GLU A 47 34.53 -9.36 -27.74
CA GLU A 47 35.60 -8.43 -28.18
C GLU A 47 36.14 -7.59 -27.02
N THR A 48 37.46 -7.41 -27.02
CA THR A 48 38.25 -6.59 -26.09
C THR A 48 38.98 -5.54 -26.93
N ILE A 49 39.05 -4.27 -26.49
CA ILE A 49 40.16 -3.34 -26.80
C ILE A 49 40.22 -2.20 -25.79
N VAL A 50 41.44 -1.73 -25.55
CA VAL A 50 41.94 -0.90 -24.44
C VAL A 50 42.18 0.58 -24.88
N ILE A 51 42.10 1.47 -23.88
CA ILE A 51 42.22 2.95 -23.78
C ILE A 51 43.63 3.51 -24.17
N PRO A 52 43.83 4.80 -24.56
CA PRO A 52 44.14 5.90 -23.59
C PRO A 52 43.72 7.36 -24.01
N PRO A 53 43.90 8.40 -23.13
CA PRO A 53 43.44 9.80 -23.27
C PRO A 53 44.59 10.82 -23.59
N PRO A 54 44.50 12.13 -23.26
CA PRO A 54 43.75 13.28 -23.84
C PRO A 54 44.71 14.37 -24.42
N LYS A 55 44.22 15.53 -24.94
CA LYS A 55 44.94 16.83 -24.84
C LYS A 55 44.21 18.10 -25.31
N ASN A 56 44.37 19.10 -24.44
CA ASN A 56 44.24 20.57 -24.43
C ASN A 56 44.33 21.42 -25.72
N GLY A 57 43.74 22.63 -25.57
CA GLY A 57 44.26 23.92 -26.06
C GLY A 57 43.13 24.90 -26.40
N ALA A 58 43.16 26.22 -26.21
CA ALA A 58 43.85 27.17 -25.32
C ALA A 58 43.42 28.59 -25.78
N ALA A 59 43.24 29.52 -24.83
CA ALA A 59 43.38 31.00 -24.95
C ALA A 59 42.38 31.75 -25.89
N SER A 60 42.09 33.05 -25.79
CA SER A 60 42.75 34.20 -25.16
C SER A 60 41.85 35.47 -25.27
N ILE A 61 41.89 36.37 -24.26
CA ILE A 61 41.92 37.87 -24.26
C ILE A 61 40.87 38.69 -25.08
N ASP A 62 40.46 39.93 -24.79
CA ASP A 62 40.99 41.03 -23.97
C ASP A 62 39.85 42.09 -23.71
N GLU A 63 39.99 42.87 -22.64
CA GLU A 63 39.32 44.18 -22.38
C GLU A 63 40.00 45.30 -23.25
N PRO A 64 39.68 46.63 -23.25
CA PRO A 64 39.17 47.48 -22.15
C PRO A 64 38.30 48.74 -22.51
N THR A 65 37.78 49.44 -21.46
CA THR A 65 37.65 50.92 -21.16
C THR A 65 37.30 51.98 -22.25
N THR A 66 36.69 53.17 -22.05
CA THR A 66 36.56 54.18 -20.96
C THR A 66 35.59 55.33 -21.37
N THR A 67 34.88 55.93 -20.40
CA THR A 67 34.67 57.37 -20.07
C THR A 67 34.38 58.46 -21.15
N THR A 68 33.36 59.33 -20.93
CA THR A 68 33.44 60.82 -20.80
C THR A 68 32.08 61.58 -20.86
N THR A 69 31.91 62.55 -19.95
CA THR A 69 30.92 63.67 -19.84
C THR A 69 31.47 64.98 -20.50
N PRO A 70 30.86 66.20 -20.45
CA PRO A 70 29.47 66.78 -20.42
C PRO A 70 29.37 67.95 -21.48
N PRO A 71 28.85 69.22 -21.29
CA PRO A 71 27.75 69.86 -20.50
C PRO A 71 26.87 70.87 -21.34
N VAL A 72 25.79 71.48 -20.79
CA VAL A 72 25.48 72.94 -20.98
C VAL A 72 24.47 73.55 -19.99
N THR A 73 24.63 74.86 -19.80
CA THR A 73 24.10 75.82 -18.81
C THR A 73 22.92 76.68 -19.35
N SER A 74 22.05 77.22 -18.49
CA SER A 74 21.62 78.66 -18.52
C SER A 74 20.69 79.04 -17.34
N THR A 75 20.78 80.31 -16.95
CA THR A 75 20.23 80.97 -15.74
C THR A 75 19.08 81.95 -16.11
N PRO A 76 18.65 82.96 -15.30
CA PRO A 76 17.29 83.10 -14.77
C PRO A 76 16.54 84.36 -15.25
N VAL A 77 15.28 84.58 -14.83
CA VAL A 77 14.64 85.91 -14.90
C VAL A 77 13.75 86.21 -13.69
N THR A 78 14.00 87.38 -13.12
CA THR A 78 13.34 88.02 -11.98
C THR A 78 12.28 89.00 -12.49
N SER A 79 11.11 89.07 -11.84
CA SER A 79 10.31 90.31 -11.80
C SER A 79 9.56 90.43 -10.47
N THR A 80 9.62 91.62 -9.89
CA THR A 80 9.10 92.05 -8.58
C THR A 80 7.71 92.72 -8.71
N PRO A 81 6.98 92.97 -7.60
CA PRO A 81 5.53 92.78 -7.50
C PRO A 81 4.68 94.05 -7.61
N VAL A 82 3.38 93.86 -7.91
CA VAL A 82 2.33 94.87 -7.72
C VAL A 82 1.51 94.49 -6.48
N ARG A 83 1.40 95.41 -5.53
CA ARG A 83 0.65 95.29 -4.27
C ARG A 83 -0.85 95.59 -4.49
N PRO A 84 -1.78 94.67 -4.18
CA PRO A 84 -3.18 95.03 -3.97
C PRO A 84 -3.43 95.53 -2.53
N ALA A 85 -4.45 96.37 -2.40
CA ALA A 85 -4.92 97.00 -1.17
C ALA A 85 -5.34 95.98 -0.08
N PRO A 86 -5.33 96.35 1.22
CA PRO A 86 -5.69 95.45 2.30
C PRO A 86 -7.19 95.14 2.28
N THR A 87 -7.54 93.89 2.00
CA THR A 87 -8.87 93.35 2.24
C THR A 87 -9.02 93.06 3.73
N THR A 88 -10.18 93.45 4.26
CA THR A 88 -10.70 93.13 5.59
C THR A 88 -10.41 91.69 6.00
N ASN A 89 -9.69 91.51 7.12
CA ASN A 89 -9.44 90.23 7.78
C ASN A 89 -10.77 89.64 8.28
N THR A 90 -11.45 88.89 7.42
CA THR A 90 -12.32 87.81 7.86
C THR A 90 -11.36 86.72 8.31
N ARG A 91 -11.26 86.47 9.62
CA ARG A 91 -10.45 85.38 10.18
C ARG A 91 -10.88 84.09 9.50
N GLU A 92 -10.00 83.54 8.67
CA GLU A 92 -10.13 82.20 8.11
C GLU A 92 -10.46 81.23 9.25
N PRO A 93 -11.46 80.34 9.10
CA PRO A 93 -11.73 79.34 10.12
C PRO A 93 -10.42 78.60 10.43
N ALA A 94 -10.13 78.41 11.71
CA ALA A 94 -8.89 77.75 12.13
C ALA A 94 -8.89 76.32 11.58
N GLU A 95 -7.80 75.92 10.91
CA GLU A 95 -7.64 74.55 10.42
C GLU A 95 -7.75 73.57 11.61
N VAL A 96 -8.58 72.53 11.43
CA VAL A 96 -8.77 71.48 12.42
C VAL A 96 -8.11 70.22 11.89
N PHE A 97 -6.91 69.92 12.39
CA PHE A 97 -6.17 68.71 12.04
C PHE A 97 -6.59 67.51 12.91
N GLY A 98 -6.51 66.31 12.35
CA GLY A 98 -6.75 65.08 13.11
C GLY A 98 -6.47 63.81 12.33
N ALA A 99 -6.54 62.69 13.05
CA ALA A 99 -6.37 61.36 12.47
C ALA A 99 -7.57 60.98 11.61
N ALA A 100 -7.30 60.25 10.53
CA ALA A 100 -8.33 59.47 9.87
C ALA A 100 -8.87 58.39 10.82
N SER A 101 -10.11 57.98 10.63
CA SER A 101 -10.68 56.81 11.30
C SER A 101 -10.77 55.67 10.30
N LEU A 102 -9.98 54.61 10.50
CA LEU A 102 -10.01 53.43 9.64
C LEU A 102 -11.28 52.63 9.94
N THR A 103 -12.21 52.67 8.99
CA THR A 103 -13.55 52.09 9.12
C THR A 103 -13.60 50.62 8.72
N THR A 104 -12.87 50.25 7.66
CA THR A 104 -12.88 48.89 7.10
C THR A 104 -11.45 48.45 6.81
N ALA A 105 -11.14 47.21 7.16
CA ALA A 105 -10.07 46.41 6.60
C ALA A 105 -10.64 45.01 6.37
N ALA A 106 -11.06 44.73 5.14
CA ALA A 106 -11.81 43.53 4.80
C ALA A 106 -11.17 42.81 3.61
N VAL A 107 -11.06 41.49 3.70
CA VAL A 107 -10.68 40.63 2.58
C VAL A 107 -11.79 40.63 1.54
N SER A 108 -11.41 40.76 0.27
CA SER A 108 -12.32 40.76 -0.89
C SER A 108 -11.61 40.08 -2.06
N GLY A 109 -11.82 38.77 -2.20
CA GLY A 109 -10.99 37.93 -3.07
C GLY A 109 -9.54 37.93 -2.57
N ASP A 110 -8.57 38.04 -3.48
CA ASP A 110 -7.13 38.03 -3.15
C ASP A 110 -6.61 39.37 -2.62
N ASN A 111 -7.49 40.31 -2.28
CA ASN A 111 -7.14 41.68 -1.91
C ASN A 111 -7.73 42.07 -0.55
N VAL A 112 -7.11 43.06 0.10
CA VAL A 112 -7.69 43.74 1.26
C VAL A 112 -8.19 45.11 0.84
N VAL A 113 -9.47 45.36 1.05
CA VAL A 113 -10.10 46.66 0.80
C VAL A 113 -10.13 47.46 2.11
N LEU A 114 -9.49 48.62 2.06
CA LEU A 114 -9.44 49.60 3.15
C LEU A 114 -10.39 50.75 2.83
N SER A 115 -11.13 51.20 3.85
CA SER A 115 -11.86 52.47 3.80
C SER A 115 -11.72 53.22 5.11
N TRP A 116 -11.56 54.54 5.04
CA TRP A 116 -11.49 55.41 6.22
C TRP A 116 -12.36 56.64 6.05
N SER A 117 -12.64 57.32 7.16
CA SER A 117 -13.34 58.60 7.15
C SER A 117 -12.44 59.69 7.71
N GLN A 118 -12.56 60.90 7.17
CA GLN A 118 -11.87 62.07 7.67
C GLN A 118 -12.91 63.12 8.13
N ALA A 119 -13.05 63.26 9.44
CA ALA A 119 -13.96 64.24 10.05
C ALA A 119 -13.35 65.64 10.13
N ASN A 120 -12.03 65.71 10.11
CA ASN A 120 -11.21 66.91 10.14
C ASN A 120 -10.92 67.44 8.73
N ASP A 121 -10.14 68.51 8.63
CA ASP A 121 -9.73 69.01 7.32
C ASP A 121 -8.99 67.92 6.53
N VAL A 122 -9.18 67.95 5.21
CA VAL A 122 -8.57 66.98 4.30
C VAL A 122 -7.05 67.20 4.29
N PRO A 123 -6.23 66.17 4.59
CA PRO A 123 -4.78 66.33 4.66
C PRO A 123 -4.21 66.62 3.28
N GLN A 124 -3.49 67.73 3.13
CA GLN A 124 -3.04 68.20 1.82
C GLN A 124 -1.88 67.37 1.26
N GLY A 125 -1.20 66.59 2.11
CA GLY A 125 -0.20 65.61 1.70
C GLY A 125 -0.77 64.19 1.52
N GLY A 126 -2.09 64.01 1.61
CA GLY A 126 -2.77 62.72 1.49
C GLY A 126 -2.57 61.82 2.69
N TYR A 127 -2.59 60.51 2.44
CA TYR A 127 -2.48 59.46 3.45
C TYR A 127 -1.34 58.49 3.15
N ASN A 128 -0.63 58.06 4.20
CA ASN A 128 0.26 56.90 4.13
C ASN A 128 -0.44 55.67 4.75
N ILE A 129 -0.35 54.53 4.08
CA ILE A 129 -0.90 53.27 4.59
C ILE A 129 0.25 52.44 5.16
N PHE A 130 0.06 51.93 6.37
CA PHE A 130 1.00 51.03 7.01
C PHE A 130 0.38 49.64 7.13
N ILE A 131 1.18 48.62 6.82
CA ILE A 131 0.84 47.19 6.88
C ILE A 131 1.80 46.57 7.89
N ASP A 132 1.27 45.97 8.95
CA ASP A 132 2.03 45.37 10.05
C ASP A 132 3.08 46.31 10.69
N GLY A 133 2.76 47.60 10.68
CA GLY A 133 3.63 48.66 11.21
C GLY A 133 4.67 49.20 10.23
N GLU A 134 4.79 48.63 9.03
CA GLU A 134 5.68 49.13 7.98
C GLU A 134 4.93 50.01 6.97
N ASN A 135 5.56 51.09 6.52
CA ASN A 135 4.94 51.99 5.54
C ASN A 135 4.92 51.33 4.15
N SER A 136 3.72 51.17 3.59
CA SER A 136 3.55 50.67 2.23
C SER A 136 4.01 51.72 1.23
N LYS A 137 5.13 51.45 0.55
CA LYS A 137 5.70 52.36 -0.45
C LYS A 137 4.73 52.61 -1.61
N ASP A 138 4.02 51.55 -2.03
CA ASP A 138 3.12 51.57 -3.18
C ASP A 138 1.78 52.24 -2.90
N LEU A 139 1.42 52.41 -1.62
CA LEU A 139 0.17 53.03 -1.18
C LEU A 139 0.39 54.32 -0.38
N SER A 140 1.54 54.96 -0.60
CA SER A 140 1.90 56.22 0.05
C SER A 140 1.34 57.44 -0.70
N ASN A 141 0.94 58.47 0.04
CA ASN A 141 0.36 59.73 -0.48
C ASN A 141 -0.98 59.57 -1.22
N THR A 142 -1.83 58.66 -0.77
CA THR A 142 -3.15 58.45 -1.37
C THR A 142 -4.05 59.67 -1.12
N ALA A 143 -4.70 60.21 -2.15
CA ALA A 143 -5.58 61.38 -2.03
C ALA A 143 -7.05 61.02 -1.71
N GLY A 144 -7.44 59.76 -1.89
CA GLY A 144 -8.77 59.25 -1.58
C GLY A 144 -8.91 58.73 -0.15
N THR A 145 -10.10 58.22 0.18
CA THR A 145 -10.42 57.60 1.48
C THR A 145 -10.59 56.08 1.40
N THR A 146 -10.11 55.48 0.32
CA THR A 146 -10.15 54.04 0.07
C THR A 146 -8.85 53.59 -0.55
N ALA A 147 -8.43 52.36 -0.26
CA ALA A 147 -7.29 51.71 -0.91
C ALA A 147 -7.54 50.21 -1.04
N THR A 148 -6.88 49.59 -2.02
CA THR A 148 -6.89 48.14 -2.21
C THR A 148 -5.46 47.66 -2.13
N VAL A 149 -5.20 46.77 -1.17
CA VAL A 149 -3.89 46.13 -0.97
C VAL A 149 -3.92 44.78 -1.66
N GLN A 150 -2.93 44.52 -2.52
CA GLN A 150 -2.79 43.27 -3.26
C GLN A 150 -1.49 42.57 -2.86
N GLY A 151 -1.40 41.26 -3.08
CA GLY A 151 -0.16 40.51 -2.88
C GLY A 151 0.23 40.28 -1.42
N LEU A 152 -0.72 40.40 -0.50
CA LEU A 152 -0.53 39.96 0.88
C LEU A 152 -0.76 38.46 0.99
N ASP A 153 -0.06 37.82 1.93
CA ASP A 153 -0.33 36.44 2.33
C ASP A 153 -1.56 36.43 3.24
N LEU A 154 -2.74 36.23 2.65
CA LEU A 154 -4.01 36.28 3.39
C LEU A 154 -4.20 35.07 4.32
N SER A 155 -3.31 34.07 4.31
CA SER A 155 -3.34 32.95 5.27
C SER A 155 -2.94 33.36 6.68
N VAL A 156 -2.38 34.57 6.85
CA VAL A 156 -2.03 35.15 8.15
C VAL A 156 -2.79 36.44 8.42
N GLN A 157 -2.88 36.81 9.70
CA GLN A 157 -3.46 38.09 10.10
C GLN A 157 -2.54 39.25 9.72
N HIS A 158 -3.11 40.26 9.06
CA HIS A 158 -2.43 41.53 8.77
C HIS A 158 -3.15 42.70 9.45
N CYS A 159 -2.40 43.65 9.98
CA CYS A 159 -2.92 44.84 10.65
C CYS A 159 -2.58 46.13 9.90
N PHE A 160 -3.57 47.02 9.78
CA PHE A 160 -3.49 48.22 8.96
C PHE A 160 -3.69 49.48 9.80
N THR A 161 -2.90 50.51 9.50
CA THR A 161 -3.15 51.88 9.97
C THR A 161 -3.00 52.88 8.83
N VAL A 162 -3.67 54.02 8.94
CA VAL A 162 -3.63 55.11 7.97
C VAL A 162 -3.14 56.37 8.66
N GLN A 163 -2.12 57.02 8.10
CA GLN A 163 -1.56 58.25 8.64
C GLN A 163 -1.90 59.44 7.75
N ALA A 164 -2.67 60.39 8.29
CA ALA A 164 -3.00 61.66 7.65
C ALA A 164 -1.80 62.61 7.63
N ARG A 165 -1.54 63.27 6.50
CA ARG A 165 -0.39 64.17 6.29
C ARG A 165 -0.78 65.62 5.99
N TYR A 166 -0.51 66.51 6.93
CA TYR A 166 -0.82 67.93 6.80
C TYR A 166 0.44 68.72 6.45
N THR A 167 0.69 68.89 5.16
CA THR A 167 1.92 69.52 4.63
C THR A 167 1.90 71.04 4.70
N GLN A 168 0.73 71.65 4.89
CA GLN A 168 0.59 73.10 5.07
C GLN A 168 0.73 73.54 6.54
N ALA A 169 0.62 72.60 7.48
CA ALA A 169 0.93 72.86 8.87
C ALA A 169 2.43 73.14 9.03
N THR A 170 2.79 74.04 9.95
CA THR A 170 4.18 74.38 10.28
C THR A 170 4.46 74.10 11.76
N PRO A 171 5.24 73.05 12.11
CA PRO A 171 5.83 72.03 11.22
C PRO A 171 4.78 71.11 10.60
N VAL A 172 5.15 70.37 9.54
CA VAL A 172 4.29 69.34 8.91
C VAL A 172 3.83 68.36 9.98
N GLN A 173 2.53 68.07 10.02
CA GLN A 173 1.94 67.20 11.05
C GLN A 173 1.43 65.89 10.47
N PHE A 174 1.47 64.86 11.32
CA PHE A 174 1.09 63.49 10.99
C PHE A 174 0.19 62.94 12.09
N PHE A 175 -0.94 62.32 11.71
CA PHE A 175 -1.87 61.72 12.66
C PHE A 175 -2.24 60.31 12.20
N THR A 176 -1.89 59.31 13.01
CA THR A 176 -2.16 57.89 12.73
C THR A 176 -3.54 57.49 13.24
N SER A 177 -4.29 56.75 12.42
CA SER A 177 -5.61 56.21 12.75
C SER A 177 -5.56 55.13 13.82
N ASN A 178 -6.75 54.64 14.22
CA ASN A 178 -6.89 53.34 14.85
C ASN A 178 -6.32 52.22 13.94
N SER A 179 -5.91 51.12 14.56
CA SER A 179 -5.55 49.88 13.85
C SER A 179 -6.81 49.07 13.56
N ARG A 180 -6.83 48.39 12.41
CA ARG A 180 -7.74 47.29 12.13
C ARG A 180 -6.98 46.14 11.49
N CYS A 181 -7.27 44.93 11.92
CA CYS A 181 -6.64 43.73 11.38
C CYS A 181 -7.67 42.89 10.63
N THR A 182 -7.23 42.19 9.59
CA THR A 182 -8.00 41.11 8.98
C THR A 182 -7.87 39.86 9.84
N ASP A 183 -8.88 39.00 9.79
CA ASP A 183 -8.68 37.62 10.21
C ASP A 183 -7.89 36.88 9.13
N ALA A 184 -7.14 35.85 9.53
CA ALA A 184 -6.52 34.94 8.59
C ALA A 184 -7.62 34.27 7.76
N GLN A 185 -7.51 34.30 6.43
CA GLN A 185 -8.41 33.58 5.57
C GLN A 185 -8.04 32.10 5.64
N GLN A 186 -8.93 31.27 6.19
CA GLN A 186 -8.81 29.82 6.02
C GLN A 186 -9.08 29.50 4.55
N SER A 187 -8.21 28.71 3.91
CA SER A 187 -8.56 28.05 2.66
C SER A 187 -9.66 27.03 2.96
N ASP A 188 -10.64 26.91 2.06
CA ASP A 188 -11.60 25.82 2.15
C ASP A 188 -10.84 24.49 2.02
N ASN A 189 -11.11 23.54 2.91
CA ASN A 189 -10.52 22.19 2.86
C ASN A 189 -10.98 21.47 1.59
N GLN A 190 -10.06 20.78 0.91
CA GLN A 190 -10.38 19.96 -0.24
C GLN A 190 -10.33 18.49 0.19
N ALA A 191 -11.48 17.83 0.16
CA ALA A 191 -11.59 16.42 0.54
C ALA A 191 -10.56 15.52 -0.15
N PRO A 192 -10.04 14.50 0.55
CA PRO A 192 -9.08 13.57 -0.01
C PRO A 192 -9.69 12.77 -1.16
N VAL A 193 -8.86 12.19 -2.02
CA VAL A 193 -9.30 11.32 -3.12
C VAL A 193 -8.71 9.93 -2.94
N ILE A 194 -9.54 8.89 -2.98
CA ILE A 194 -9.10 7.48 -2.90
C ILE A 194 -9.44 6.68 -4.17
N THR A 195 -8.50 5.83 -4.59
CA THR A 195 -8.64 4.95 -5.77
C THR A 195 -8.02 3.58 -5.53
N GLY A 196 -8.49 2.58 -6.29
CA GLY A 196 -7.95 1.23 -6.27
C GLY A 196 -8.97 0.18 -6.68
N ASN A 197 -8.48 -1.00 -7.08
CA ASN A 197 -9.30 -2.13 -7.49
C ASN A 197 -8.83 -3.40 -6.76
N PRO A 198 -9.49 -3.81 -5.67
CA PRO A 198 -9.15 -5.04 -4.96
C PRO A 198 -9.44 -6.27 -5.81
N THR A 199 -8.69 -7.35 -5.58
CA THR A 199 -9.04 -8.66 -6.10
C THR A 199 -10.30 -9.15 -5.39
N ASN A 200 -11.19 -9.81 -6.14
CA ASN A 200 -12.49 -10.23 -5.63
C ASN A 200 -12.52 -11.68 -5.14
N SER A 201 -11.39 -12.38 -5.15
CA SER A 201 -11.30 -13.74 -4.64
C SER A 201 -9.91 -14.12 -4.15
N VAL A 202 -9.85 -15.08 -3.24
CA VAL A 202 -8.64 -15.74 -2.75
C VAL A 202 -8.97 -17.19 -2.38
N ASN A 203 -8.01 -18.11 -2.50
CA ASN A 203 -8.22 -19.48 -2.05
C ASN A 203 -7.86 -19.60 -0.56
N ALA A 204 -8.56 -20.46 0.17
CA ALA A 204 -8.13 -20.83 1.53
C ALA A 204 -6.66 -21.28 1.52
N GLY A 205 -5.87 -20.85 2.51
CA GLY A 205 -4.43 -21.11 2.61
C GLY A 205 -3.54 -20.10 1.88
N GLU A 206 -4.07 -19.32 0.94
CA GLU A 206 -3.31 -18.31 0.19
C GLU A 206 -3.30 -16.94 0.89
N SER A 207 -2.31 -16.10 0.56
CA SER A 207 -2.24 -14.74 1.09
C SER A 207 -3.03 -13.75 0.22
N TYR A 208 -3.85 -12.92 0.86
CA TYR A 208 -4.54 -11.78 0.28
C TYR A 208 -3.88 -10.47 0.73
N SER A 209 -3.70 -9.52 -0.19
CA SER A 209 -3.24 -8.17 0.13
C SER A 209 -3.76 -7.16 -0.90
N PHE A 210 -4.29 -6.05 -0.41
CA PHE A 210 -4.73 -4.91 -1.22
C PHE A 210 -4.41 -3.61 -0.49
N THR A 211 -3.81 -2.65 -1.20
CA THR A 211 -3.53 -1.30 -0.69
C THR A 211 -4.09 -0.27 -1.68
N PRO A 212 -5.03 0.60 -1.26
CA PRO A 212 -5.53 1.68 -2.11
C PRO A 212 -4.48 2.79 -2.28
N SER A 213 -4.67 3.65 -3.26
CA SER A 213 -3.93 4.91 -3.41
C SER A 213 -4.82 6.06 -2.97
N ALA A 214 -4.30 6.97 -2.15
CA ALA A 214 -5.00 8.18 -1.77
C ALA A 214 -4.08 9.41 -1.85
N THR A 215 -4.67 10.55 -2.16
CA THR A 215 -3.97 11.84 -2.26
C THR A 215 -4.84 12.95 -1.69
N ASP A 216 -4.18 14.00 -1.23
CA ASP A 216 -4.80 15.20 -0.71
C ASP A 216 -4.15 16.43 -1.36
N SER A 217 -4.94 17.40 -1.80
CA SER A 217 -4.41 18.60 -2.47
C SER A 217 -3.85 19.65 -1.52
N ASP A 218 -4.31 19.64 -0.27
CA ASP A 218 -3.83 20.50 0.80
C ASP A 218 -2.58 19.91 1.49
N ASN A 219 -2.24 18.65 1.15
CA ASN A 219 -1.18 17.82 1.74
C ASN A 219 -1.41 17.52 3.22
N ASP A 220 -2.67 17.38 3.63
CA ASP A 220 -3.03 16.98 4.97
C ASP A 220 -2.68 15.50 5.25
N ASN A 221 -2.58 15.16 6.54
CA ASN A 221 -2.21 13.81 6.95
C ASN A 221 -3.41 12.86 6.86
N LEU A 222 -3.29 11.85 6.02
CA LEU A 222 -4.37 10.90 5.75
C LEU A 222 -4.44 9.76 6.77
N THR A 223 -5.68 9.37 7.09
CA THR A 223 -6.01 8.20 7.90
C THR A 223 -7.06 7.35 7.21
N PHE A 224 -6.98 6.03 7.38
CA PHE A 224 -7.85 5.08 6.72
C PHE A 224 -8.70 4.30 7.71
N SER A 225 -9.90 3.93 7.28
CA SER A 225 -10.79 3.03 8.00
C SER A 225 -11.46 2.03 7.05
N VAL A 226 -12.02 0.96 7.62
CA VAL A 226 -12.69 -0.09 6.85
C VAL A 226 -13.99 -0.51 7.54
N THR A 227 -15.02 -0.76 6.75
CA THR A 227 -16.27 -1.37 7.20
C THR A 227 -16.43 -2.77 6.62
N ASN A 228 -17.13 -3.65 7.35
CA ASN A 228 -17.31 -5.07 7.01
C ASN A 228 -15.98 -5.83 6.79
N LEU A 229 -14.97 -5.54 7.60
CA LEU A 229 -13.69 -6.25 7.57
C LEU A 229 -13.93 -7.77 7.82
N PRO A 230 -13.50 -8.65 6.90
CA PRO A 230 -13.54 -10.09 7.12
C PRO A 230 -12.76 -10.48 8.39
N ALA A 231 -13.28 -11.43 9.18
CA ALA A 231 -12.66 -11.82 10.45
C ALA A 231 -11.25 -12.41 10.29
N TRP A 232 -10.94 -13.01 9.15
CA TRP A 232 -9.63 -13.53 8.79
C TRP A 232 -8.61 -12.46 8.37
N ALA A 233 -9.08 -11.23 8.11
CA ALA A 233 -8.25 -10.14 7.60
C ALA A 233 -7.81 -9.17 8.68
N GLN A 234 -6.76 -8.41 8.38
CA GLN A 234 -6.25 -7.30 9.14
C GLN A 234 -6.25 -6.04 8.28
N PHE A 235 -6.38 -4.88 8.92
CA PHE A 235 -6.40 -3.59 8.23
C PHE A 235 -5.41 -2.62 8.88
N ASN A 236 -4.60 -1.94 8.06
CA ASN A 236 -3.67 -0.92 8.51
C ASN A 236 -4.26 0.48 8.27
N ASN A 237 -4.64 1.17 9.35
CA ASN A 237 -5.25 2.51 9.28
C ASN A 237 -4.32 3.62 8.78
N GLN A 238 -3.01 3.37 8.66
CA GLN A 238 -2.05 4.37 8.15
C GLN A 238 -1.88 4.26 6.63
N THR A 239 -2.01 3.07 6.07
CA THR A 239 -1.78 2.81 4.64
C THR A 239 -3.05 2.41 3.88
N GLY A 240 -4.13 2.08 4.59
CA GLY A 240 -5.33 1.49 4.01
C GLY A 240 -5.16 0.03 3.59
N THR A 241 -4.06 -0.63 3.95
CA THR A 241 -3.77 -2.00 3.51
C THR A 241 -4.71 -2.99 4.19
N LEU A 242 -5.48 -3.73 3.38
CA LEU A 242 -6.26 -4.90 3.77
C LEU A 242 -5.47 -6.16 3.43
N SER A 243 -5.13 -6.98 4.43
CA SER A 243 -4.30 -8.18 4.22
C SER A 243 -4.65 -9.32 5.16
N GLY A 244 -4.41 -10.57 4.75
CA GLY A 244 -4.62 -11.74 5.60
C GLY A 244 -4.46 -13.04 4.83
N SER A 245 -4.63 -14.17 5.51
CA SER A 245 -4.60 -15.50 4.89
C SER A 245 -5.81 -16.29 5.40
N PRO A 246 -6.92 -16.37 4.64
CA PRO A 246 -8.09 -17.12 5.06
C PRO A 246 -7.78 -18.62 5.16
N THR A 247 -8.44 -19.30 6.08
CA THR A 247 -8.35 -20.74 6.29
C THR A 247 -9.52 -21.46 5.62
N ALA A 248 -9.54 -22.80 5.70
CA ALA A 248 -10.67 -23.59 5.20
C ALA A 248 -11.99 -23.27 5.91
N ASP A 249 -11.94 -22.82 7.17
CA ASP A 249 -13.12 -22.41 7.94
C ASP A 249 -13.68 -21.04 7.49
N ASP A 250 -12.88 -20.27 6.74
CA ASP A 250 -13.24 -18.93 6.25
C ASP A 250 -13.88 -18.93 4.85
N VAL A 251 -14.11 -20.11 4.25
CA VAL A 251 -14.74 -20.25 2.92
C VAL A 251 -16.12 -19.60 2.90
N GLY A 252 -16.33 -18.68 1.96
CA GLY A 252 -17.59 -17.93 1.82
C GLY A 252 -17.42 -16.58 1.13
N ASP A 253 -18.53 -15.83 1.04
CA ASP A 253 -18.58 -14.51 0.41
C ASP A 253 -18.60 -13.39 1.45
N TYR A 254 -17.64 -12.48 1.35
CA TYR A 254 -17.55 -11.29 2.21
C TYR A 254 -17.92 -10.05 1.39
N ASN A 255 -19.10 -9.50 1.65
CA ASN A 255 -19.71 -8.44 0.84
C ASN A 255 -19.67 -7.08 1.52
N ASN A 256 -19.84 -6.01 0.74
CA ASN A 256 -19.94 -4.63 1.20
C ASN A 256 -18.73 -4.16 2.00
N ILE A 257 -17.53 -4.59 1.62
CA ILE A 257 -16.29 -4.07 2.19
C ILE A 257 -16.07 -2.67 1.62
N VAL A 258 -15.90 -1.67 2.48
CA VAL A 258 -15.67 -0.27 2.09
C VAL A 258 -14.45 0.25 2.84
N ILE A 259 -13.49 0.80 2.09
CA ILE A 259 -12.32 1.48 2.64
C ILE A 259 -12.52 2.99 2.43
N THR A 260 -12.40 3.74 3.53
CA THR A 260 -12.55 5.19 3.58
C THR A 260 -11.21 5.83 3.95
N VAL A 261 -10.91 6.97 3.34
CA VAL A 261 -9.80 7.86 3.72
C VAL A 261 -10.35 9.16 4.27
N SER A 262 -9.69 9.71 5.28
CA SER A 262 -10.00 11.01 5.89
C SER A 262 -8.73 11.84 6.08
N ASP A 263 -8.83 13.14 5.86
CA ASP A 263 -7.83 14.16 6.21
C ASP A 263 -8.04 14.75 7.62
N GLY A 264 -9.09 14.30 8.33
CA GLY A 264 -9.51 14.81 9.65
C GLY A 264 -10.66 15.83 9.62
N THR A 265 -11.00 16.35 8.44
CA THR A 265 -12.09 17.31 8.21
C THR A 265 -13.15 16.71 7.27
N ASP A 266 -12.73 16.17 6.13
CA ASP A 266 -13.54 15.54 5.10
C ASP A 266 -13.09 14.08 4.86
N GLU A 267 -13.91 13.33 4.10
CA GLU A 267 -13.68 11.91 3.80
C GLU A 267 -14.05 11.56 2.35
N ASP A 268 -13.40 10.53 1.82
CA ASP A 268 -13.78 9.86 0.56
C ASP A 268 -13.66 8.33 0.68
N SER A 269 -14.38 7.59 -0.15
CA SER A 269 -14.49 6.14 -0.04
C SER A 269 -14.36 5.44 -1.39
N LEU A 270 -13.71 4.26 -1.38
CA LEU A 270 -13.86 3.33 -2.50
C LEU A 270 -15.30 2.87 -2.64
N ASN A 271 -15.68 2.50 -3.86
CA ASN A 271 -16.89 1.72 -4.08
C ASN A 271 -16.85 0.44 -3.25
N ALA A 272 -18.00 0.06 -2.69
CA ALA A 272 -18.14 -1.21 -1.99
C ALA A 272 -17.73 -2.38 -2.89
N PHE A 273 -16.93 -3.29 -2.35
CA PHE A 273 -16.49 -4.50 -3.05
C PHE A 273 -16.75 -5.76 -2.21
N ALA A 274 -16.48 -6.90 -2.83
CA ALA A 274 -16.61 -8.21 -2.19
C ALA A 274 -15.35 -9.05 -2.42
N VAL A 275 -15.07 -9.96 -1.48
CA VAL A 275 -14.02 -10.97 -1.59
C VAL A 275 -14.64 -12.33 -1.34
N THR A 276 -14.53 -13.23 -2.32
CA THR A 276 -14.92 -14.64 -2.19
C THR A 276 -13.72 -15.48 -1.78
N VAL A 277 -13.84 -16.19 -0.64
CA VAL A 277 -12.86 -17.19 -0.23
C VAL A 277 -13.28 -18.54 -0.82
N ASN A 278 -12.51 -19.03 -1.79
CA ASN A 278 -12.73 -20.34 -2.39
C ASN A 278 -12.15 -21.45 -1.52
N SER A 279 -12.80 -22.61 -1.50
CA SER A 279 -12.19 -23.82 -0.95
C SER A 279 -10.87 -24.12 -1.66
N ASP A 280 -9.85 -24.50 -0.89
CA ASP A 280 -8.60 -24.97 -1.47
C ASP A 280 -8.84 -26.33 -2.17
N THR A 281 -8.81 -26.33 -3.50
CA THR A 281 -8.93 -27.56 -4.30
C THR A 281 -7.58 -28.24 -4.52
N THR A 282 -6.51 -27.80 -3.84
CA THR A 282 -5.17 -28.40 -3.92
C THR A 282 -4.87 -29.43 -2.84
N ALA A 283 -5.88 -29.96 -2.14
CA ALA A 283 -5.72 -31.24 -1.44
C ALA A 283 -5.11 -32.25 -2.44
N PRO A 284 -4.00 -32.94 -2.09
CA PRO A 284 -3.37 -33.88 -3.01
C PRO A 284 -4.43 -34.87 -3.46
N ALA A 285 -4.54 -35.10 -4.77
CA ALA A 285 -5.42 -36.13 -5.29
C ALA A 285 -4.98 -37.45 -4.64
N THR A 286 -5.81 -37.99 -3.75
CA THR A 286 -5.54 -39.27 -3.12
C THR A 286 -6.27 -40.38 -3.86
N GLY A 287 -5.51 -41.40 -4.24
CA GLY A 287 -6.05 -42.60 -4.84
C GLY A 287 -6.37 -43.67 -3.82
N SER A 288 -7.01 -44.75 -4.29
CA SER A 288 -7.20 -45.96 -3.50
C SER A 288 -6.74 -47.21 -4.23
N ILE A 289 -6.33 -48.23 -3.47
CA ILE A 289 -6.01 -49.56 -3.97
C ILE A 289 -6.94 -50.57 -3.30
N SER A 290 -7.78 -51.22 -4.10
CA SER A 290 -8.59 -52.35 -3.64
C SER A 290 -7.83 -53.67 -3.80
N LEU A 291 -7.65 -54.37 -2.69
CA LEU A 291 -6.99 -55.66 -2.57
C LEU A 291 -8.01 -56.77 -2.41
N ARG A 292 -7.71 -57.91 -3.02
CA ARG A 292 -8.42 -59.17 -2.82
C ARG A 292 -7.42 -60.31 -2.84
N TRP A 293 -7.57 -61.26 -1.92
CA TRP A 293 -6.73 -62.45 -1.83
C TRP A 293 -7.58 -63.70 -1.57
N VAL A 294 -6.93 -64.87 -1.59
CA VAL A 294 -7.55 -66.15 -1.20
C VAL A 294 -6.85 -66.63 0.07
N ALA A 295 -7.63 -66.92 1.11
CA ALA A 295 -7.09 -67.46 2.35
C ALA A 295 -6.46 -68.85 2.09
N PRO A 296 -5.29 -69.16 2.67
CA PRO A 296 -4.66 -70.46 2.48
C PRO A 296 -5.43 -71.56 3.20
N THR A 297 -5.41 -72.77 2.63
CA THR A 297 -6.06 -73.97 3.20
C THR A 297 -5.05 -75.04 3.65
N THR A 298 -3.76 -74.74 3.55
CA THR A 298 -2.66 -75.67 3.89
C THR A 298 -1.50 -74.93 4.54
N ARG A 299 -0.82 -75.59 5.49
CA ARG A 299 0.43 -75.13 6.10
C ARG A 299 1.64 -75.45 5.21
N THR A 300 2.83 -74.93 5.53
CA THR A 300 4.09 -75.25 4.81
C THR A 300 4.44 -76.73 4.83
N ASP A 301 4.10 -77.45 5.90
CA ASP A 301 4.32 -78.89 6.05
C ASP A 301 3.33 -79.75 5.24
N GLY A 302 2.40 -79.12 4.52
CA GLY A 302 1.36 -79.78 3.73
C GLY A 302 0.14 -80.24 4.53
N SER A 303 0.10 -80.03 5.84
CA SER A 303 -1.09 -80.29 6.65
C SER A 303 -2.23 -79.32 6.31
N ALA A 304 -3.46 -79.76 6.53
CA ALA A 304 -4.64 -78.90 6.34
C ALA A 304 -4.63 -77.73 7.34
N LEU A 305 -5.01 -76.54 6.86
CA LEU A 305 -5.30 -75.37 7.67
C LEU A 305 -6.80 -75.07 7.53
N ASN A 306 -7.54 -75.21 8.62
CA ASN A 306 -8.94 -74.82 8.66
C ASN A 306 -9.05 -73.30 8.76
N LEU A 307 -10.04 -72.71 8.09
CA LEU A 307 -10.26 -71.26 8.15
C LEU A 307 -10.48 -70.75 9.59
N SER A 308 -11.05 -71.58 10.47
CA SER A 308 -11.23 -71.25 11.89
C SER A 308 -9.92 -71.13 12.67
N GLU A 309 -8.81 -71.64 12.15
CA GLU A 309 -7.49 -71.53 12.76
C GLU A 309 -6.78 -70.23 12.37
N ILE A 310 -7.28 -69.51 11.35
CA ILE A 310 -6.74 -68.22 10.93
C ILE A 310 -7.26 -67.13 11.88
N GLN A 311 -6.34 -66.35 12.45
CA GLN A 311 -6.68 -65.21 13.29
C GLN A 311 -6.82 -63.92 12.46
N GLY A 312 -5.94 -63.71 11.47
CA GLY A 312 -5.96 -62.49 10.69
C GLY A 312 -4.93 -62.43 9.57
N PHE A 313 -4.85 -61.26 8.94
CA PHE A 313 -3.97 -60.96 7.80
C PHE A 313 -3.21 -59.66 8.02
N CYS A 314 -1.96 -59.59 7.59
CA CYS A 314 -1.20 -58.34 7.57
C CYS A 314 -0.98 -57.88 6.13
N VAL A 315 -1.21 -56.59 5.86
CA VAL A 315 -1.00 -55.97 4.54
C VAL A 315 0.29 -55.16 4.56
N TYR A 316 1.13 -55.38 3.55
CA TYR A 316 2.41 -54.72 3.40
C TYR A 316 2.45 -53.92 2.11
N VAL A 317 2.94 -52.68 2.18
CA VAL A 317 3.01 -51.74 1.06
C VAL A 317 4.38 -51.07 1.01
N GLY A 318 4.89 -50.82 -0.19
CA GLY A 318 6.11 -50.04 -0.41
C GLY A 318 6.14 -49.43 -1.81
N THR A 319 6.94 -48.38 -1.99
CA THR A 319 7.19 -47.77 -3.31
C THR A 319 8.25 -48.54 -4.11
N THR A 320 8.96 -49.48 -3.46
CA THR A 320 9.86 -50.43 -4.11
C THR A 320 9.51 -51.86 -3.71
N ARG A 321 9.82 -52.83 -4.59
CA ARG A 321 9.50 -54.24 -4.37
C ARG A 321 10.20 -54.84 -3.14
N ASP A 322 11.38 -54.36 -2.80
CA ASP A 322 12.24 -54.96 -1.77
C ASP A 322 12.10 -54.29 -0.39
N ASN A 323 11.36 -53.19 -0.29
CA ASN A 323 11.14 -52.45 0.96
C ASN A 323 9.64 -52.26 1.23
N LEU A 324 9.00 -53.31 1.76
CA LEU A 324 7.60 -53.26 2.15
C LEU A 324 7.46 -53.01 3.65
N GLN A 325 6.54 -52.13 4.03
CA GLN A 325 6.19 -51.82 5.42
C GLN A 325 4.78 -52.31 5.73
N MET A 326 4.54 -52.80 6.94
CA MET A 326 3.20 -53.22 7.36
C MET A 326 2.32 -51.98 7.55
N VAL A 327 1.21 -51.91 6.81
CA VAL A 327 0.27 -50.77 6.85
C VAL A 327 -1.09 -51.14 7.43
N ALA A 328 -1.42 -52.43 7.53
CA ALA A 328 -2.64 -52.89 8.18
C ALA A 328 -2.44 -54.25 8.84
N ASP A 329 -3.03 -54.42 10.02
CA ASP A 329 -3.24 -55.69 10.72
C ASP A 329 -4.75 -55.93 10.82
N ILE A 330 -5.22 -56.95 10.12
CA ILE A 330 -6.63 -57.28 9.94
C ILE A 330 -6.93 -58.50 10.81
N ASN A 331 -7.48 -58.26 11.99
CA ASN A 331 -7.81 -59.29 12.97
C ASN A 331 -9.18 -59.97 12.67
N GLU A 332 -9.36 -60.38 11.42
CA GLU A 332 -10.58 -61.02 10.87
C GLU A 332 -10.16 -62.18 9.96
N GLY A 333 -10.15 -63.41 10.47
CA GLY A 333 -9.61 -64.58 9.75
C GLY A 333 -10.37 -65.03 8.49
N ASP A 334 -11.59 -64.54 8.29
CA ASP A 334 -12.41 -64.75 7.09
C ASP A 334 -12.32 -63.60 6.07
N ARG A 335 -11.62 -62.51 6.41
CA ARG A 335 -11.46 -61.36 5.53
C ARG A 335 -10.59 -61.70 4.32
N THR A 336 -11.09 -61.39 3.13
CA THR A 336 -10.37 -61.63 1.87
C THR A 336 -10.21 -60.39 0.99
N THR A 337 -10.57 -59.22 1.53
CA THR A 337 -10.53 -57.93 0.82
C THR A 337 -10.09 -56.80 1.74
N TYR A 338 -9.36 -55.82 1.20
CA TYR A 338 -8.99 -54.60 1.93
C TYR A 338 -8.87 -53.43 0.98
N VAL A 339 -9.21 -52.22 1.43
CA VAL A 339 -9.04 -50.99 0.64
C VAL A 339 -8.01 -50.13 1.36
N LEU A 340 -6.94 -49.79 0.65
CA LEU A 340 -6.00 -48.74 1.04
C LEU A 340 -6.52 -47.44 0.45
N ASP A 341 -6.86 -46.47 1.29
CA ASP A 341 -7.29 -45.13 0.88
C ASP A 341 -6.23 -44.09 1.25
N ASN A 342 -6.46 -42.84 0.85
CA ASN A 342 -5.59 -41.70 1.17
C ASN A 342 -4.13 -41.89 0.71
N LEU A 343 -3.91 -42.60 -0.39
CA LEU A 343 -2.58 -42.79 -0.99
C LEU A 343 -2.28 -41.69 -2.00
N ASP A 344 -1.04 -41.21 -2.05
CA ASP A 344 -0.60 -40.42 -3.20
C ASP A 344 -0.81 -41.20 -4.50
N LEU A 345 -1.13 -40.51 -5.61
CA LEU A 345 -1.24 -41.17 -6.91
C LEU A 345 0.12 -41.74 -7.33
N GLY A 346 0.13 -43.02 -7.69
CA GLY A 346 1.37 -43.68 -8.09
C GLY A 346 1.32 -45.21 -7.98
N ASP A 347 2.43 -45.84 -8.34
CA ASP A 347 2.58 -47.29 -8.26
C ASP A 347 3.12 -47.73 -6.90
N TYR A 348 2.49 -48.76 -6.35
CA TYR A 348 2.82 -49.38 -5.07
C TYR A 348 3.01 -50.87 -5.26
N TYR A 349 3.96 -51.44 -4.52
CA TYR A 349 4.13 -52.86 -4.37
C TYR A 349 3.39 -53.33 -3.11
N VAL A 350 2.59 -54.38 -3.25
CA VAL A 350 1.70 -54.87 -2.19
C VAL A 350 1.88 -56.37 -1.99
N ALA A 351 1.92 -56.79 -0.73
CA ALA A 351 1.87 -58.19 -0.33
C ALA A 351 0.97 -58.39 0.89
N VAL A 352 0.51 -59.62 1.10
CA VAL A 352 -0.30 -60.01 2.26
C VAL A 352 0.33 -61.22 2.93
N SER A 353 0.34 -61.24 4.26
CA SER A 353 0.61 -62.44 5.06
C SER A 353 -0.64 -62.83 5.86
N VAL A 354 -0.65 -64.05 6.38
CA VAL A 354 -1.68 -64.56 7.29
C VAL A 354 -1.03 -64.99 8.59
N TYR A 355 -1.76 -64.91 9.70
CA TYR A 355 -1.34 -65.50 10.97
C TYR A 355 -2.46 -66.30 11.63
N ASP A 356 -2.07 -67.38 12.32
CA ASP A 356 -3.00 -68.25 13.04
C ASP A 356 -3.27 -67.76 14.48
N GLN A 357 -4.16 -68.46 15.20
CA GLN A 357 -4.49 -68.16 16.61
C GLN A 357 -3.29 -68.28 17.58
N GLN A 358 -2.18 -68.86 17.15
CA GLN A 358 -0.94 -68.95 17.90
C GLN A 358 0.09 -67.88 17.46
N ASN A 359 -0.34 -66.92 16.63
CA ASN A 359 0.49 -65.88 16.01
C ASN A 359 1.65 -66.42 15.15
N ASN A 360 1.53 -67.65 14.64
CA ASN A 360 2.46 -68.11 13.61
C ASN A 360 2.13 -67.41 12.30
N MET A 361 3.11 -66.73 11.72
CA MET A 361 2.91 -65.87 10.56
C MET A 361 3.48 -66.47 9.28
N SER A 362 2.77 -66.33 8.17
CA SER A 362 3.24 -66.77 6.87
C SER A 362 4.38 -65.92 6.31
N SER A 363 5.07 -66.46 5.30
CA SER A 363 5.79 -65.61 4.36
C SER A 363 4.81 -64.71 3.60
N TYR A 364 5.33 -63.69 2.93
CA TYR A 364 4.53 -62.86 2.03
C TYR A 364 3.90 -63.71 0.92
N SER A 365 2.71 -63.30 0.48
CA SER A 365 2.19 -63.64 -0.83
C SER A 365 3.16 -63.20 -1.93
N ASN A 366 2.84 -63.51 -3.19
CA ASN A 366 3.47 -62.82 -4.30
C ASN A 366 3.29 -61.29 -4.17
N ILE A 367 4.36 -60.55 -4.41
CA ILE A 367 4.35 -59.09 -4.40
C ILE A 367 3.79 -58.61 -5.74
N VAL A 368 2.69 -57.84 -5.70
CA VAL A 368 2.03 -57.28 -6.89
C VAL A 368 2.19 -55.77 -6.96
N MET A 369 2.32 -55.22 -8.16
CA MET A 369 2.29 -53.78 -8.37
C MET A 369 0.84 -53.32 -8.59
N LYS A 370 0.46 -52.21 -7.95
CA LYS A 370 -0.87 -51.61 -8.01
C LYS A 370 -0.75 -50.10 -8.07
N THR A 371 -1.51 -49.49 -8.98
CA THR A 371 -1.55 -48.03 -9.11
C THR A 371 -2.68 -47.48 -8.25
N ALA A 372 -2.38 -46.56 -7.35
CA ALA A 372 -3.37 -45.74 -6.67
C ALA A 372 -3.96 -44.75 -7.67
N VAL A 373 -5.27 -44.79 -7.85
CA VAL A 373 -6.04 -43.93 -8.76
C VAL A 373 -7.26 -43.36 -8.04
N ASN A 374 -7.74 -42.20 -8.50
CA ASN A 374 -8.95 -41.54 -8.00
C ASN A 374 -10.24 -42.31 -8.30
#